data_AF-A0A5N6USY0-F1
#
_entry.id   AF-A0A5N6USY0-F1
#
_cell.length_a   1.000
_cell.length_b   1.000
_cell.length_c   1.000
_cell.angle_alpha   90.00
_cell.angle_beta   90.00
_cell.angle_gamma   90.00
#
_symmetry.space_group_name_H-M   'P 1'
#
loop_
_entity.id
_entity.type
_entity.pdbx_description
1 polymer ?
#
loop_
_entity_poly.entity_id
_entity_poly.type
_entity_poly.pdbx_seq_one_letter_code
_entity_poly.pdbx_strand_id
1 'polypeptide(L)'
;MDTTLPPHSNAGDRISKWGYSFTWTDRHLSREKTEPLRQQFDTLSAVALERLQSIRSSLLEDSKAKGTSPPSNDLYTILRDYHREDDVLTQLWNETHTVPDWVNWEQLERGQRFLHRYIIANIVGFALQGFVAENSAASGVVEVLVRTGSFSTRMLLKRLLETFQWLIQVTHDLAAIQPGGEGHVATVRVRLLHSSVRQRILHLCRTKPHYFDIDRYGVPVNTLDSIHSISTFCCNPMWLQLPRFNITPSADEVKDYMALFRYLGYLLGTPTSYFETAEKGKHTMESMVAHELHTTETSRVVAYNFVECVANLPSPFNVSRKFIEAGSRWINGNEICDELDLGRPGFLYYLMFAGFCVLILGLAWLQWMIPMLDEFMIKVGLTSTAL
;
A
#
# COMPACT_ATOMS: atom_id res chain seq x y z
N MET A 1 -21.87 5.84 -11.31
CA MET A 1 -21.63 4.41 -11.09
C MET A 1 -21.31 3.81 -12.44
N ASP A 2 -20.09 3.32 -12.63
CA ASP A 2 -19.69 2.66 -13.88
C ASP A 2 -20.14 1.19 -13.81
N THR A 3 -20.88 0.75 -14.83
CA THR A 3 -21.80 -0.40 -14.80
C THR A 3 -21.22 -1.68 -15.40
N THR A 4 -19.89 -1.84 -15.45
CA THR A 4 -19.26 -2.92 -16.22
C THR A 4 -19.17 -4.27 -15.50
N LEU A 5 -19.53 -4.34 -14.22
CA LEU A 5 -19.72 -5.62 -13.52
C LEU A 5 -21.13 -5.69 -12.95
N PRO A 6 -21.85 -6.81 -13.17
CA PRO A 6 -23.22 -6.94 -12.70
C PRO A 6 -23.25 -6.75 -11.18
N PRO A 7 -24.28 -6.08 -10.64
CA PRO A 7 -24.40 -5.82 -9.20
C PRO A 7 -24.37 -7.11 -8.35
N HIS A 8 -24.58 -8.27 -8.98
CA HIS A 8 -24.54 -9.60 -8.37
C HIS A 8 -23.74 -10.55 -9.26
N SER A 9 -22.48 -10.79 -8.92
CA SER A 9 -21.74 -11.96 -9.45
C SER A 9 -22.23 -13.20 -8.71
N ASN A 10 -22.65 -14.22 -9.46
CA ASN A 10 -23.08 -15.50 -8.92
C ASN A 10 -21.89 -16.45 -8.80
N ALA A 11 -21.97 -17.42 -7.88
CA ALA A 11 -20.98 -18.48 -7.80
C ALA A 11 -20.89 -19.22 -9.15
N GLY A 12 -19.68 -19.33 -9.68
CA GLY A 12 -19.41 -19.92 -11.00
C GLY A 12 -19.19 -18.91 -12.13
N ASP A 13 -19.53 -17.63 -11.93
CA ASP A 13 -19.30 -16.60 -12.94
C ASP A 13 -17.80 -16.39 -13.17
N ARG A 14 -17.39 -16.30 -14.44
CA ARG A 14 -16.00 -15.99 -14.80
C ARG A 14 -15.82 -14.48 -14.86
N ILE A 15 -15.02 -13.94 -13.96
CA ILE A 15 -14.65 -12.51 -13.94
C ILE A 15 -13.31 -12.34 -14.66
N SER A 16 -13.24 -11.32 -15.52
CA SER A 16 -12.00 -10.92 -16.20
C SER A 16 -11.85 -9.41 -16.11
N LYS A 17 -10.68 -8.97 -15.65
CA LYS A 17 -10.33 -7.55 -15.50
C LYS A 17 -8.85 -7.40 -15.81
N TRP A 18 -8.50 -6.61 -16.82
CA TRP A 18 -7.13 -6.22 -17.16
C TRP A 18 -6.12 -7.37 -17.13
N GLY A 19 -6.42 -8.43 -17.90
CA GLY A 19 -5.53 -9.58 -18.04
C GLY A 19 -5.41 -10.48 -16.80
N TYR A 20 -6.23 -10.28 -15.77
CA TYR A 20 -6.44 -11.20 -14.67
C TYR A 20 -7.84 -11.82 -14.76
N SER A 21 -7.98 -13.10 -14.44
CA SER A 21 -9.28 -13.78 -14.48
C SER A 21 -9.40 -14.84 -13.42
N PHE A 22 -10.60 -14.97 -12.86
CA PHE A 22 -10.92 -15.91 -11.79
C PHE A 22 -12.40 -16.30 -11.85
N THR A 23 -12.75 -17.35 -11.12
CA THR A 23 -14.14 -17.78 -10.97
C THR A 23 -14.67 -17.24 -9.65
N TRP A 24 -15.77 -16.51 -9.71
CA TRP A 24 -16.46 -16.00 -8.53
C TRP A 24 -17.03 -17.15 -7.69
N THR A 25 -16.98 -17.02 -6.37
CA THR A 25 -17.44 -18.02 -5.38
C THR A 25 -18.12 -17.32 -4.21
N ASP A 26 -18.87 -18.07 -3.40
CA ASP A 26 -19.54 -17.55 -2.19
C ASP A 26 -18.57 -17.03 -1.11
N ARG A 27 -17.27 -17.29 -1.27
CA ARG A 27 -16.20 -16.78 -0.39
C ARG A 27 -15.74 -15.38 -0.76
N HIS A 28 -16.09 -14.90 -1.95
CA HIS A 28 -15.82 -13.53 -2.37
C HIS A 28 -16.76 -12.54 -1.66
N LEU A 29 -16.32 -11.30 -1.53
CA LEU A 29 -17.06 -10.22 -0.90
C LEU A 29 -17.97 -9.58 -1.96
N SER A 30 -19.28 -9.76 -1.82
CA SER A 30 -20.25 -9.05 -2.66
C SER A 30 -20.21 -7.55 -2.41
N ARG A 31 -20.67 -6.77 -3.40
CA ARG A 31 -20.81 -5.31 -3.27
C ARG A 31 -21.66 -4.91 -2.06
N GLU A 32 -22.71 -5.66 -1.74
CA GLU A 32 -23.53 -5.44 -0.54
C GLU A 32 -22.72 -5.50 0.77
N LYS A 33 -21.68 -6.34 0.82
CA LYS A 33 -20.78 -6.43 1.98
C LYS A 33 -19.71 -5.35 1.97
N THR A 34 -19.24 -4.91 0.80
CA THR A 34 -18.15 -3.92 0.70
C THR A 34 -18.64 -2.48 0.76
N GLU A 35 -19.82 -2.15 0.23
CA GLU A 35 -20.33 -0.78 0.15
C GLU A 35 -20.48 -0.10 1.52
N PRO A 36 -20.99 -0.76 2.58
CA PRO A 36 -21.06 -0.16 3.91
C PRO A 36 -19.68 0.18 4.51
N LEU A 37 -18.61 -0.50 4.09
CA LEU A 37 -17.26 -0.25 4.56
C LEU A 37 -16.70 1.10 4.09
N ARG A 38 -17.28 1.69 3.02
CA ARG A 38 -16.92 3.04 2.55
C ARG A 38 -17.27 4.15 3.52
N GLN A 39 -18.24 3.89 4.40
CA GLN A 39 -18.71 4.86 5.40
C GLN A 39 -18.05 4.64 6.77
N GLN A 40 -17.26 3.57 6.90
CA GLN A 40 -16.52 3.23 8.11
C GLN A 40 -15.10 3.75 8.02
N PHE A 41 -14.53 4.07 9.17
CA PHE A 41 -13.14 4.48 9.30
C PHE A 41 -12.67 4.26 10.74
N ASP A 42 -11.36 4.39 10.96
CA ASP A 42 -10.77 4.28 12.29
C ASP A 42 -11.18 5.45 13.20
N THR A 43 -12.24 5.24 13.97
CA THR A 43 -12.78 6.24 14.91
C THR A 43 -11.85 6.48 16.09
N LEU A 44 -11.14 5.45 16.55
CA LEU A 44 -10.21 5.58 17.68
C LEU A 44 -9.06 6.53 17.31
N SER A 45 -8.41 6.31 16.17
CA SER A 45 -7.35 7.19 15.68
C SER A 45 -7.87 8.59 15.34
N ALA A 46 -9.10 8.72 14.84
CA ALA A 46 -9.70 10.02 14.55
C ALA A 46 -9.89 10.87 15.82
N VAL A 47 -10.42 10.29 16.91
CA VAL A 47 -10.58 11.01 18.19
C VAL A 47 -9.22 11.26 18.83
N ALA A 48 -8.31 10.28 18.80
CA ALA A 48 -6.95 10.45 19.31
C ALA A 48 -6.21 11.61 18.62
N LEU A 49 -6.37 11.77 17.30
CA LEU A 49 -5.79 12.88 16.57
C LEU A 49 -6.23 14.25 17.13
N GLU A 50 -7.51 14.42 17.43
CA GLU A 50 -8.02 15.67 18.02
C GLU A 50 -7.39 15.95 19.39
N ARG A 51 -7.24 14.91 20.23
CA ARG A 51 -6.56 15.01 21.53
C ARG A 51 -5.08 15.39 21.38
N LEU A 52 -4.36 14.75 20.45
CA LEU A 52 -2.96 15.05 20.17
C LEU A 52 -2.78 16.49 19.65
N GLN A 53 -3.69 16.97 18.79
CA GLN A 53 -3.69 18.35 18.31
C GLN A 53 -3.95 19.36 19.44
N SER A 54 -4.87 19.05 20.36
CA SER A 54 -5.13 19.87 21.55
C SER A 54 -3.91 19.95 22.46
N ILE A 55 -3.28 18.81 22.78
CA ILE A 55 -2.05 18.76 23.60
C ILE A 55 -0.93 19.57 22.93
N ARG A 56 -0.69 19.36 21.63
CA ARG A 56 0.33 20.12 20.88
C ARG A 56 0.07 21.63 20.93
N SER A 57 -1.19 22.05 20.84
CA SER A 57 -1.56 23.46 20.86
C SER A 57 -1.27 24.08 22.23
N SER A 58 -1.62 23.39 23.32
CA SER A 58 -1.26 23.80 24.68
C SER A 58 0.26 23.88 24.88
N LEU A 59 1.01 22.86 24.45
CA LEU A 59 2.48 22.87 24.53
C LEU A 59 3.11 24.02 23.73
N LEU A 60 2.52 24.40 22.61
CA LEU A 60 3.00 25.51 21.78
C LEU A 60 2.76 26.86 22.46
N GLU A 61 1.61 27.04 23.13
CA GLU A 61 1.34 28.25 23.92
C GLU A 61 2.29 28.38 25.10
N ASP A 62 2.53 27.28 25.82
CA ASP A 62 3.49 27.18 26.91
C ASP A 62 4.92 27.51 26.47
N SER A 63 5.34 26.96 25.33
CA SER A 63 6.66 27.21 24.72
C SER A 63 6.84 28.69 24.34
N LYS A 64 5.79 29.31 23.77
CA LYS A 64 5.80 30.75 23.46
C LYS A 64 5.89 31.60 24.72
N ALA A 65 5.15 31.25 25.78
CA ALA A 65 5.18 31.98 27.05
C ALA A 65 6.54 31.87 27.76
N LYS A 66 7.19 30.70 27.68
CA LYS A 66 8.50 30.42 28.32
C LYS A 66 9.71 30.78 27.44
N GLY A 67 9.50 31.15 26.18
CA GLY A 67 10.57 31.45 25.23
C GLY A 67 11.43 30.23 24.84
N THR A 68 10.87 29.02 24.89
CA THR A 68 11.58 27.77 24.58
C THR A 68 11.32 27.31 23.14
N SER A 69 12.05 26.29 22.69
CA SER A 69 11.83 25.68 21.37
C SER A 69 10.41 25.10 21.23
N PRO A 70 9.81 25.16 20.03
CA PRO A 70 8.46 24.64 19.80
C PRO A 70 8.40 23.12 20.00
N PRO A 71 7.23 22.58 20.40
CA PRO A 71 7.05 21.14 20.56
C PRO A 71 7.17 20.39 19.22
N SER A 72 7.38 19.07 19.30
CA SER A 72 7.50 18.19 18.14
C SER A 72 6.26 18.28 17.24
N ASN A 73 6.48 18.24 15.92
CA ASN A 73 5.41 18.08 14.94
C ASN A 73 5.04 16.60 14.71
N ASP A 74 5.85 15.67 15.21
CA ASP A 74 5.59 14.23 15.12
C ASP A 74 4.55 13.81 16.15
N LEU A 75 3.34 13.50 15.67
CA LEU A 75 2.22 13.10 16.50
C LEU A 75 2.50 11.82 17.30
N TYR A 76 3.35 10.91 16.79
CA TYR A 76 3.75 9.73 17.55
C TYR A 76 4.57 10.09 18.79
N THR A 77 5.46 11.07 18.68
CA THR A 77 6.25 11.55 19.83
C THR A 77 5.32 12.08 20.93
N ILE A 78 4.30 12.86 20.55
CA ILE A 78 3.29 13.36 21.51
C ILE A 78 2.48 12.20 22.10
N LEU A 79 2.05 11.24 21.29
CA LEU A 79 1.35 10.06 21.77
C LEU A 79 2.19 9.28 22.79
N ARG A 80 3.46 9.01 22.48
CA ARG A 80 4.39 8.32 23.38
C ARG A 80 4.52 9.03 24.71
N ASP A 81 4.71 10.35 24.68
CA ASP A 81 5.02 11.12 25.88
C ASP A 81 3.78 11.38 26.76
N TYR A 82 2.59 11.51 26.15
CA TYR A 82 1.37 11.96 26.82
C TYR A 82 0.21 10.95 26.83
N HIS A 83 0.38 9.72 26.32
CA HIS A 83 -0.74 8.77 26.24
C HIS A 83 -1.44 8.51 27.58
N ARG A 84 -0.70 8.54 28.69
CA ARG A 84 -1.23 8.27 30.04
C ARG A 84 -2.11 9.38 30.61
N GLU A 85 -2.13 10.55 29.97
CA GLU A 85 -2.89 11.71 30.45
C GLU A 85 -4.31 11.77 29.86
N ASP A 86 -4.64 10.91 28.90
CA ASP A 86 -5.95 10.84 28.26
C ASP A 86 -6.35 9.38 27.96
N ASP A 87 -7.58 9.01 28.31
CA ASP A 87 -8.08 7.63 28.18
C ASP A 87 -8.08 7.13 26.73
N VAL A 88 -8.39 8.00 25.76
CA VAL A 88 -8.42 7.64 24.32
C VAL A 88 -6.99 7.42 23.82
N LEU A 89 -6.05 8.26 24.24
CA LEU A 89 -4.64 8.08 23.90
C LEU A 89 -4.07 6.81 24.53
N THR A 90 -4.44 6.50 25.78
CA THR A 90 -4.09 5.24 26.44
C THR A 90 -4.68 4.05 25.67
N GLN A 91 -5.93 4.14 25.22
CA GLN A 91 -6.55 3.08 24.42
C GLN A 91 -5.81 2.85 23.09
N LEU A 92 -5.50 3.91 22.33
CA LEU A 92 -4.75 3.81 21.07
C LEU A 92 -3.33 3.26 21.30
N TRP A 93 -2.66 3.73 22.36
CA TRP A 93 -1.34 3.23 22.74
C TRP A 93 -1.38 1.74 23.04
N ASN A 94 -2.34 1.29 23.87
CA ASN A 94 -2.50 -0.11 24.22
C ASN A 94 -2.83 -0.97 23.00
N GLU A 95 -3.73 -0.54 22.11
CA GLU A 95 -4.05 -1.26 20.88
C GLU A 95 -2.81 -1.44 20.00
N THR A 96 -2.04 -0.37 19.79
CA THR A 96 -0.84 -0.44 18.94
C THR A 96 0.32 -1.20 19.56
N HIS A 97 0.41 -1.29 20.89
CA HIS A 97 1.53 -1.97 21.59
C HIS A 97 1.19 -3.38 22.09
N THR A 98 -0.09 -3.76 22.08
CA THR A 98 -0.50 -5.13 22.42
C THR A 98 -0.29 -6.04 21.22
N VAL A 99 0.38 -7.16 21.44
CA VAL A 99 0.60 -8.18 20.41
C VAL A 99 -0.59 -9.14 20.42
N PRO A 100 -1.35 -9.28 19.32
CA PRO A 100 -2.47 -10.22 19.27
C PRO A 100 -2.03 -11.69 19.40
N ASP A 101 -2.86 -12.52 20.01
CA ASP A 101 -2.57 -13.94 20.28
C ASP A 101 -2.27 -14.78 19.02
N TRP A 102 -2.76 -14.36 17.86
CA TRP A 102 -2.52 -15.03 16.58
C TRP A 102 -1.17 -14.66 15.93
N VAL A 103 -0.42 -13.71 16.50
CA VAL A 103 0.88 -13.31 15.97
C VAL A 103 1.94 -14.35 16.36
N ASN A 104 2.58 -14.92 15.34
CA ASN A 104 3.76 -15.76 15.50
C ASN A 104 4.99 -15.02 14.94
N TRP A 105 5.91 -14.62 15.81
CA TRP A 105 7.10 -13.87 15.42
C TRP A 105 8.01 -14.62 14.45
N GLU A 106 8.21 -15.93 14.63
CA GLU A 106 8.99 -16.73 13.68
C GLU A 106 8.32 -16.77 12.29
N GLN A 107 6.98 -16.74 12.25
CA GLN A 107 6.23 -16.66 11.00
C GLN A 107 6.44 -15.31 10.31
N LEU A 108 6.35 -14.22 11.07
CA LEU A 108 6.57 -12.87 10.57
C LEU A 108 8.00 -12.69 10.04
N GLU A 109 9.01 -13.22 10.74
CA GLU A 109 10.41 -13.17 10.29
C GLU A 109 10.58 -13.86 8.92
N ARG A 110 9.98 -15.04 8.73
CA ARG A 110 9.98 -15.71 7.43
C ARG A 110 9.24 -14.89 6.36
N GLY A 111 8.15 -14.23 6.76
CA GLY A 111 7.42 -13.28 5.90
C GLY A 111 8.29 -12.09 5.45
N GLN A 112 9.15 -11.55 6.32
CA GLN A 112 10.05 -10.45 5.95
C GLN A 112 11.03 -10.86 4.85
N ARG A 113 11.50 -12.12 4.85
CA ARG A 113 12.43 -12.66 3.84
C ARG A 113 11.83 -12.71 2.43
N PHE A 114 10.50 -12.84 2.31
CA PHE A 114 9.80 -12.88 1.02
C PHE A 114 10.11 -11.64 0.16
N LEU A 115 10.04 -10.44 0.77
CA LEU A 115 10.27 -9.21 0.03
C LEU A 115 11.69 -9.17 -0.54
N HIS A 116 12.68 -9.49 0.30
CA HIS A 116 14.10 -9.45 -0.04
C HIS A 116 14.48 -10.49 -1.09
N ARG A 117 13.92 -11.70 -1.01
CA ARG A 117 14.13 -12.76 -2.00
C ARG A 117 13.66 -12.35 -3.40
N TYR A 118 12.60 -11.56 -3.49
CA TYR A 118 12.09 -11.11 -4.79
C TYR A 118 12.19 -9.59 -4.96
N ILE A 119 13.17 -8.94 -4.32
CA ILE A 119 13.18 -7.47 -4.17
C ILE A 119 13.09 -6.72 -5.51
N ILE A 120 13.80 -7.17 -6.53
CA ILE A 120 13.76 -6.53 -7.86
C ILE A 120 12.37 -6.69 -8.49
N ALA A 121 11.82 -7.92 -8.46
CA ALA A 121 10.51 -8.20 -9.01
C ALA A 121 9.39 -7.47 -8.24
N ASN A 122 9.50 -7.38 -6.91
CA ASN A 122 8.58 -6.65 -6.05
C ASN A 122 8.65 -5.14 -6.30
N ILE A 123 9.85 -4.54 -6.40
CA ILE A 123 9.98 -3.09 -6.69
C ILE A 123 9.37 -2.77 -8.05
N VAL A 124 9.67 -3.56 -9.08
CA VAL A 124 9.10 -3.36 -10.42
C VAL A 124 7.60 -3.64 -10.41
N GLY A 125 7.14 -4.65 -9.67
CA GLY A 125 5.74 -4.97 -9.46
C GLY A 125 4.98 -3.84 -8.77
N PHE A 126 5.50 -3.27 -7.69
CA PHE A 126 4.92 -2.11 -7.01
C PHE A 126 4.89 -0.89 -7.92
N ALA A 127 5.95 -0.64 -8.69
CA ALA A 127 6.03 0.46 -9.62
C ALA A 127 5.02 0.31 -10.77
N LEU A 128 5.02 -0.83 -11.46
CA LEU A 128 4.26 -1.00 -12.71
C LEU A 128 2.87 -1.60 -12.51
N GLN A 129 2.63 -2.44 -11.50
CA GLN A 129 1.30 -2.99 -11.18
C GLN A 129 0.67 -2.21 -10.04
N GLY A 130 1.35 -2.14 -8.89
CA GLY A 130 0.82 -1.52 -7.67
C GLY A 130 0.51 -0.03 -7.85
N PHE A 131 1.33 0.71 -8.61
CA PHE A 131 1.08 2.11 -8.84
C PHE A 131 0.22 2.35 -10.09
N VAL A 132 0.69 1.89 -11.26
CA VAL A 132 0.02 2.22 -12.54
C VAL A 132 -1.35 1.56 -12.63
N ALA A 133 -1.53 0.32 -12.18
CA ALA A 133 -2.82 -0.36 -12.31
C ALA A 133 -3.71 -0.21 -11.08
N GLU A 134 -3.19 -0.49 -9.89
CA GLU A 134 -4.01 -0.44 -8.66
C GLU A 134 -4.18 1.01 -8.21
N ASN A 135 -3.10 1.67 -7.83
CA ASN A 135 -3.19 2.99 -7.22
C ASN A 135 -3.69 4.08 -8.17
N SER A 136 -3.60 3.90 -9.49
CA SER A 136 -4.18 4.85 -10.46
C SER A 136 -5.66 4.56 -10.74
N ALA A 137 -6.14 3.34 -10.51
CA ALA A 137 -7.51 2.95 -10.85
C ALA A 137 -8.40 2.59 -9.65
N ALA A 138 -7.85 2.60 -8.43
CA ALA A 138 -8.62 2.61 -7.19
C ALA A 138 -9.15 4.03 -6.94
N SER A 139 -10.25 4.41 -7.60
CA SER A 139 -10.71 5.80 -7.69
C SER A 139 -10.82 6.57 -6.36
N GLY A 140 -11.30 5.93 -5.28
CA GLY A 140 -11.38 6.55 -3.95
C GLY A 140 -10.00 6.90 -3.39
N VAL A 141 -9.06 5.95 -3.48
CA VAL A 141 -7.66 6.14 -3.07
C VAL A 141 -6.99 7.23 -3.91
N VAL A 142 -7.14 7.17 -5.23
CA VAL A 142 -6.60 8.17 -6.18
C VAL A 142 -7.05 9.58 -5.82
N GLU A 143 -8.35 9.77 -5.59
CA GLU A 143 -8.89 11.10 -5.29
C GLU A 143 -8.34 11.64 -3.97
N VAL A 144 -8.24 10.84 -2.91
CA VAL A 144 -7.60 11.27 -1.65
C VAL A 144 -6.17 11.75 -1.91
N LEU A 145 -5.41 10.97 -2.69
CA LEU A 145 -4.02 11.23 -2.99
C LEU A 145 -3.81 12.49 -3.85
N VAL A 146 -4.65 12.71 -4.86
CA VAL A 146 -4.59 13.91 -5.72
C VAL A 146 -4.99 15.16 -4.94
N ARG A 147 -6.05 15.09 -4.12
CA ARG A 147 -6.53 16.27 -3.35
C ARG A 147 -5.51 16.74 -2.31
N THR A 148 -4.69 15.84 -1.76
CA THR A 148 -3.60 16.22 -0.84
C THR A 148 -2.38 16.85 -1.54
N GLY A 149 -2.38 16.94 -2.88
CA GLY A 149 -1.26 17.45 -3.68
C GLY A 149 -0.08 16.48 -3.80
N SER A 150 -0.24 15.24 -3.29
CA SER A 150 0.82 14.25 -3.17
C SER A 150 1.29 13.68 -4.52
N PHE A 151 0.53 13.90 -5.59
CA PHE A 151 0.73 13.31 -6.92
C PHE A 151 1.18 14.29 -8.00
N SER A 152 1.64 15.48 -7.59
CA SER A 152 2.42 16.34 -8.49
C SER A 152 3.77 15.69 -8.80
N THR A 153 4.30 15.89 -10.02
CA THR A 153 5.61 15.35 -10.43
C THR A 153 6.74 15.71 -9.44
N ARG A 154 6.65 16.88 -8.80
CA ARG A 154 7.60 17.33 -7.77
C ARG A 154 7.55 16.54 -6.47
N MET A 155 6.37 16.10 -6.04
CA MET A 155 6.17 15.40 -4.76
C MET A 155 6.12 13.89 -4.89
N LEU A 156 5.79 13.38 -6.07
CA LEU A 156 5.55 11.97 -6.30
C LEU A 156 6.78 11.10 -5.96
N LEU A 157 7.97 11.50 -6.39
CA LEU A 157 9.20 10.77 -6.07
C LEU A 157 9.39 10.61 -4.56
N LYS A 158 9.22 11.70 -3.81
CA LYS A 158 9.34 11.68 -2.35
C LYS A 158 8.34 10.71 -1.73
N ARG A 159 7.09 10.71 -2.19
CA ARG A 159 6.03 9.82 -1.67
C ARG A 159 6.28 8.35 -1.99
N LEU A 160 6.77 8.06 -3.20
CA LEU A 160 7.17 6.71 -3.58
C LEU A 160 8.31 6.23 -2.65
N LEU A 161 9.33 7.06 -2.45
CA LEU A 161 10.44 6.74 -1.55
C LEU A 161 10.00 6.58 -0.09
N GLU A 162 9.08 7.42 0.41
CA GLU A 162 8.51 7.27 1.76
C GLU A 162 7.82 5.90 1.94
N THR A 163 7.10 5.42 0.91
CA THR A 163 6.43 4.11 0.93
C THR A 163 7.44 2.96 0.86
N PHE A 164 8.44 3.05 -0.02
CA PHE A 164 9.51 2.05 -0.09
C PHE A 164 10.33 2.01 1.20
N GLN A 165 10.64 3.15 1.80
CA GLN A 165 11.34 3.24 3.07
C GLN A 165 10.53 2.54 4.18
N TRP A 166 9.23 2.83 4.28
CA TRP A 166 8.36 2.13 5.24
C TRP A 166 8.38 0.61 5.00
N LEU A 167 8.29 0.18 3.74
CA LEU A 167 8.30 -1.23 3.40
C LEU A 167 9.62 -1.92 3.81
N ILE A 168 10.76 -1.26 3.62
CA ILE A 168 12.04 -1.78 4.09
C ILE A 168 12.08 -1.80 5.63
N GLN A 169 11.62 -0.75 6.32
CA GLN A 169 11.58 -0.72 7.79
C GLN A 169 10.77 -1.88 8.38
N VAL A 170 9.62 -2.21 7.79
CA VAL A 170 8.77 -3.32 8.29
C VAL A 170 9.25 -4.70 7.85
N THR A 171 10.22 -4.76 6.94
CA THR A 171 10.82 -6.03 6.49
C THR A 171 12.28 -6.16 6.89
N HIS A 172 12.79 -5.25 7.74
CA HIS A 172 14.20 -5.21 8.08
C HIS A 172 14.56 -6.37 9.01
N ASP A 173 14.03 -6.35 10.23
CA ASP A 173 14.18 -7.45 11.16
C ASP A 173 12.97 -7.52 12.09
N LEU A 174 12.97 -8.53 12.96
CA LEU A 174 11.93 -8.73 13.96
C LEU A 174 11.83 -7.55 14.93
N ALA A 175 12.97 -7.02 15.38
CA ALA A 175 13.00 -5.93 16.34
C ALA A 175 12.35 -4.66 15.78
N ALA A 176 12.48 -4.42 14.47
CA ALA A 176 11.89 -3.28 13.79
C ALA A 176 10.36 -3.30 13.80
N ILE A 177 9.72 -4.46 13.72
CA ILE A 177 8.24 -4.57 13.70
C ILE A 177 7.60 -4.89 15.06
N GLN A 178 8.40 -5.26 16.05
CA GLN A 178 7.94 -5.42 17.41
C GLN A 178 7.56 -4.07 18.06
N PRO A 179 6.69 -4.06 19.09
CA PRO A 179 6.29 -2.82 19.75
C PRO A 179 7.48 -1.92 20.15
N GLY A 180 7.49 -0.69 19.66
CA GLY A 180 8.57 0.28 19.88
C GLY A 180 9.73 0.24 18.86
N GLY A 181 9.76 -0.76 17.97
CA GLY A 181 10.71 -0.86 16.86
C GLY A 181 10.46 0.17 15.76
N GLU A 182 11.46 0.45 14.92
CA GLU A 182 11.34 1.54 13.93
C GLU A 182 10.21 1.34 12.92
N GLY A 183 10.03 0.12 12.40
CA GLY A 183 8.93 -0.24 11.50
C GLY A 183 7.55 -0.21 12.17
N HIS A 184 7.47 -0.62 13.44
CA HIS A 184 6.27 -0.48 14.27
C HIS A 184 5.89 0.99 14.44
N VAL A 185 6.83 1.81 14.89
CA VAL A 185 6.63 3.24 15.07
C VAL A 185 6.26 3.94 13.76
N ALA A 186 6.94 3.61 12.66
CA ALA A 186 6.62 4.12 11.33
C ALA A 186 5.18 3.77 10.92
N THR A 187 4.73 2.54 11.21
CA THR A 187 3.37 2.10 10.91
C THR A 187 2.32 2.84 11.75
N VAL A 188 2.57 3.09 13.03
CA VAL A 188 1.70 3.91 13.88
C VAL A 188 1.64 5.36 13.39
N ARG A 189 2.75 5.93 12.92
CA ARG A 189 2.77 7.26 12.28
C ARG A 189 1.91 7.29 11.02
N VAL A 190 1.93 6.24 10.20
CA VAL A 190 1.06 6.13 9.02
C VAL A 190 -0.42 6.10 9.43
N ARG A 191 -0.79 5.37 10.49
CA ARG A 191 -2.16 5.38 11.04
C ARG A 191 -2.62 6.79 11.45
N LEU A 192 -1.77 7.54 12.16
CA LEU A 192 -2.06 8.93 12.54
C LEU A 192 -2.09 9.88 11.33
N LEU A 193 -1.25 9.64 10.32
CA LEU A 193 -1.26 10.38 9.06
C LEU A 193 -2.59 10.18 8.31
N HIS A 194 -3.09 8.95 8.23
CA HIS A 194 -4.38 8.63 7.61
C HIS A 194 -5.52 9.41 8.26
N SER A 195 -5.56 9.45 9.60
CA SER A 195 -6.54 10.27 10.33
C SER A 195 -6.38 11.77 10.04
N SER A 196 -5.14 12.26 9.94
CA SER A 196 -4.86 13.67 9.63
C SER A 196 -5.31 14.07 8.22
N VAL A 197 -5.08 13.18 7.24
CA VAL A 197 -5.53 13.37 5.85
C VAL A 197 -7.05 13.39 5.79
N ARG A 198 -7.72 12.43 6.45
CA ARG A 198 -9.18 12.37 6.51
C ARG A 198 -9.78 13.63 7.12
N GLN A 199 -9.31 14.04 8.30
CA GLN A 199 -9.77 15.25 8.98
C GLN A 199 -9.61 16.49 8.09
N ARG A 200 -8.45 16.63 7.41
CA ARG A 200 -8.18 17.75 6.51
C ARG A 200 -9.12 17.79 5.31
N ILE A 201 -9.34 16.67 4.63
CA ILE A 201 -10.24 16.61 3.46
C ILE A 201 -11.67 16.94 3.88
N LEU A 202 -12.16 16.34 4.97
CA LEU A 202 -13.51 16.60 5.48
C LEU A 202 -13.69 18.07 5.91
N HIS A 203 -12.66 18.67 6.54
CA HIS A 203 -12.68 20.10 6.87
C HIS A 203 -12.78 20.98 5.62
N LEU A 204 -12.00 20.67 4.56
CA LEU A 204 -12.05 21.40 3.30
C LEU A 204 -13.42 21.25 2.61
N CYS A 205 -14.07 20.09 2.70
CA CYS A 205 -15.41 19.89 2.15
C CYS A 205 -16.46 20.81 2.78
N ARG A 206 -16.30 21.22 4.06
CA ARG A 206 -17.21 22.17 4.71
C ARG A 206 -17.20 23.56 4.06
N THR A 207 -16.05 23.97 3.51
CA THR A 207 -15.90 25.29 2.84
C THR A 207 -15.93 25.19 1.32
N LYS A 208 -15.65 24.00 0.77
CA LYS A 208 -15.63 23.70 -0.67
C LYS A 208 -16.32 22.35 -0.90
N PRO A 209 -17.67 22.32 -1.01
CA PRO A 209 -18.43 21.06 -1.09
C PRO A 209 -18.00 20.11 -2.22
N HIS A 210 -17.51 20.66 -3.35
CA HIS A 210 -17.01 19.87 -4.48
C HIS A 210 -15.52 19.45 -4.35
N TYR A 211 -14.91 19.62 -3.18
CA TYR A 211 -13.51 19.27 -2.95
C TYR A 211 -13.26 17.76 -2.84
N PHE A 212 -14.25 16.97 -2.45
CA PHE A 212 -14.18 15.51 -2.48
C PHE A 212 -15.61 14.95 -2.54
N ASP A 213 -15.86 14.00 -3.42
CA ASP A 213 -17.19 13.40 -3.62
C ASP A 213 -17.40 12.25 -2.62
N ILE A 214 -17.89 12.60 -1.42
CA ILE A 214 -18.12 11.65 -0.32
C ILE A 214 -19.21 10.64 -0.67
N ASP A 215 -20.23 11.05 -1.42
CA ASP A 215 -21.34 10.16 -1.81
C ASP A 215 -20.85 9.06 -2.75
N ARG A 216 -19.92 9.39 -3.65
CA ARG A 216 -19.33 8.43 -4.58
C ARG A 216 -18.23 7.58 -3.96
N TYR A 217 -17.32 8.18 -3.20
CA TYR A 217 -16.09 7.51 -2.75
C TYR A 217 -16.13 7.04 -1.29
N GLY A 218 -17.13 7.48 -0.52
CA GLY A 218 -17.18 7.28 0.92
C GLY A 218 -16.37 8.31 1.69
N VAL A 219 -16.18 8.09 2.99
CA VAL A 219 -15.28 8.95 3.76
C VAL A 219 -13.83 8.74 3.30
N PRO A 220 -12.98 9.78 3.28
CA PRO A 220 -11.58 9.63 2.89
C PRO A 220 -10.84 8.63 3.76
N VAL A 221 -10.03 7.75 3.14
CA VAL A 221 -9.30 6.69 3.85
C VAL A 221 -10.26 5.82 4.68
N ASN A 222 -11.32 5.34 4.03
CA ASN A 222 -12.32 4.48 4.68
C ASN A 222 -11.78 3.06 4.89
N THR A 223 -12.57 2.24 5.58
CA THR A 223 -12.23 0.85 5.87
C THR A 223 -12.07 0.01 4.60
N LEU A 224 -12.87 0.25 3.55
CA LEU A 224 -12.73 -0.47 2.27
C LEU A 224 -11.39 -0.15 1.59
N ASP A 225 -11.04 1.13 1.48
CA ASP A 225 -9.76 1.59 0.92
C ASP A 225 -8.58 1.02 1.72
N SER A 226 -8.73 0.90 3.04
CA SER A 226 -7.71 0.34 3.92
C SER A 226 -7.54 -1.17 3.71
N ILE A 227 -8.64 -1.92 3.53
CA ILE A 227 -8.61 -3.35 3.18
C ILE A 227 -7.99 -3.53 1.79
N HIS A 228 -8.40 -2.73 0.80
CA HIS A 228 -7.84 -2.78 -0.55
C HIS A 228 -6.35 -2.49 -0.52
N SER A 229 -5.91 -1.45 0.21
CA SER A 229 -4.48 -1.14 0.34
C SER A 229 -3.68 -2.30 0.94
N ILE A 230 -4.14 -2.91 2.04
CA ILE A 230 -3.48 -4.09 2.62
C ILE A 230 -3.44 -5.23 1.61
N SER A 231 -4.55 -5.48 0.91
CA SER A 231 -4.63 -6.50 -0.14
C SER A 231 -3.61 -6.24 -1.26
N THR A 232 -3.45 -5.00 -1.70
CA THR A 232 -2.49 -4.63 -2.75
C THR A 232 -1.05 -4.95 -2.33
N PHE A 233 -0.67 -4.63 -1.09
CA PHE A 233 0.68 -4.95 -0.62
C PHE A 233 0.87 -6.45 -0.35
N CYS A 234 -0.11 -7.12 0.24
CA CYS A 234 0.06 -8.49 0.69
C CYS A 234 -0.24 -9.53 -0.38
N CYS A 235 -1.20 -9.30 -1.29
CA CYS A 235 -1.69 -10.30 -2.24
C CYS A 235 -1.09 -10.14 -3.64
N ASN A 236 -0.96 -8.90 -4.13
CA ASN A 236 -0.56 -8.66 -5.50
C ASN A 236 0.83 -9.24 -5.87
N PRO A 237 1.83 -9.23 -4.97
CA PRO A 237 3.09 -9.92 -5.23
C PRO A 237 2.88 -11.35 -5.72
N MET A 238 2.02 -12.14 -5.07
CA MET A 238 1.84 -13.56 -5.37
C MET A 238 0.97 -13.84 -6.59
N TRP A 239 -0.02 -12.99 -6.89
CA TRP A 239 -1.04 -13.29 -7.91
C TRP A 239 -1.05 -12.36 -9.13
N LEU A 240 -0.61 -11.11 -8.99
CA LEU A 240 -0.65 -10.11 -10.06
C LEU A 240 0.75 -9.69 -10.56
N GLN A 241 1.79 -9.87 -9.74
CA GLN A 241 3.15 -9.37 -10.03
C GLN A 241 4.15 -10.49 -10.34
N LEU A 242 4.55 -11.30 -9.36
CA LEU A 242 5.58 -12.35 -9.54
C LEU A 242 5.27 -13.33 -10.69
N PRO A 243 4.01 -13.75 -10.92
CA PRO A 243 3.67 -14.58 -12.07
C PRO A 243 4.04 -13.95 -13.42
N ARG A 244 4.07 -12.61 -13.53
CA ARG A 244 4.47 -11.89 -14.75
C ARG A 244 5.97 -11.97 -15.04
N PHE A 245 6.75 -12.41 -14.06
CA PHE A 245 8.17 -12.73 -14.16
C PHE A 245 8.44 -14.24 -14.18
N ASN A 246 7.38 -15.07 -14.31
CA ASN A 246 7.43 -16.53 -14.19
C ASN A 246 7.93 -17.02 -12.81
N ILE A 247 7.76 -16.22 -11.77
CA ILE A 247 8.08 -16.60 -10.39
C ILE A 247 6.78 -17.01 -9.70
N THR A 248 6.77 -18.20 -9.11
CA THR A 248 5.66 -18.69 -8.28
C THR A 248 6.18 -18.96 -6.87
N PRO A 249 5.82 -18.16 -5.87
CA PRO A 249 6.22 -18.41 -4.50
C PRO A 249 5.55 -19.68 -3.96
N SER A 250 6.20 -20.33 -2.99
CA SER A 250 5.65 -21.51 -2.32
C SER A 250 4.42 -21.16 -1.48
N ALA A 251 3.59 -22.16 -1.18
CA ALA A 251 2.39 -21.96 -0.36
C ALA A 251 2.73 -21.46 1.05
N ASP A 252 3.90 -21.80 1.59
CA ASP A 252 4.32 -21.36 2.92
C ASP A 252 4.85 -19.92 2.90
N GLU A 253 5.59 -19.53 1.85
CA GLU A 253 5.97 -18.13 1.62
C GLU A 253 4.74 -17.22 1.52
N VAL A 254 3.70 -17.66 0.80
CA VAL A 254 2.43 -16.94 0.67
C VAL A 254 1.76 -16.76 2.04
N LYS A 255 1.71 -17.80 2.87
CA LYS A 255 1.13 -17.73 4.22
C LYS A 255 1.92 -16.82 5.15
N ASP A 256 3.25 -16.93 5.13
CA ASP A 256 4.14 -16.17 6.01
C ASP A 256 4.11 -14.67 5.66
N TYR A 257 4.16 -14.34 4.37
CA TYR A 257 4.05 -12.95 3.91
C TYR A 257 2.67 -12.34 4.22
N MET A 258 1.60 -13.13 4.10
CA MET A 258 0.27 -12.65 4.48
C MET A 258 0.13 -12.43 5.98
N ALA A 259 0.72 -13.29 6.82
CA ALA A 259 0.74 -13.10 8.27
C ALA A 259 1.42 -11.78 8.67
N LEU A 260 2.54 -11.44 8.00
CA LEU A 260 3.20 -10.15 8.17
C LEU A 260 2.26 -8.97 7.89
N PHE A 261 1.60 -8.96 6.74
CA PHE A 261 0.70 -7.86 6.39
C PHE A 261 -0.61 -7.86 7.16
N ARG A 262 -1.08 -9.00 7.66
CA ARG A 262 -2.19 -9.07 8.61
C ARG A 262 -1.82 -8.33 9.91
N TYR A 263 -0.59 -8.50 10.39
CA TYR A 263 -0.07 -7.75 11.55
C TYR A 263 0.09 -6.26 11.26
N LEU A 264 0.60 -5.87 10.08
CA LEU A 264 0.64 -4.46 9.68
C LEU A 264 -0.77 -3.86 9.55
N GLY A 265 -1.75 -4.62 9.05
CA GLY A 265 -3.15 -4.23 9.01
C GLY A 265 -3.72 -3.96 10.40
N TYR A 266 -3.40 -4.81 11.39
CA TYR A 266 -3.74 -4.57 12.80
C TYR A 266 -3.18 -3.24 13.31
N LEU A 267 -1.87 -3.00 13.10
CA LEU A 267 -1.22 -1.76 13.54
C LEU A 267 -1.81 -0.51 12.86
N LEU A 268 -2.27 -0.64 11.61
CA LEU A 268 -2.90 0.42 10.82
C LEU A 268 -4.37 0.66 11.16
N GLY A 269 -4.99 -0.16 12.02
CA GLY A 269 -6.41 -0.07 12.35
C GLY A 269 -7.34 -0.68 11.28
N THR A 270 -6.79 -1.50 10.37
CA THR A 270 -7.56 -2.21 9.33
C THR A 270 -8.08 -3.55 9.87
N PRO A 271 -9.35 -3.91 9.64
CA PRO A 271 -9.88 -5.21 10.04
C PRO A 271 -9.08 -6.38 9.48
N THR A 272 -8.64 -7.29 10.35
CA THR A 272 -7.70 -8.37 9.96
C THR A 272 -8.37 -9.67 9.54
N SER A 273 -9.67 -9.81 9.73
CA SER A 273 -10.44 -11.04 9.42
C SER A 273 -10.39 -11.43 7.93
N TYR A 274 -10.19 -10.44 7.05
CA TYR A 274 -10.03 -10.62 5.60
C TYR A 274 -8.72 -11.32 5.21
N PHE A 275 -7.71 -11.32 6.08
CA PHE A 275 -6.36 -11.81 5.81
C PHE A 275 -5.94 -12.95 6.75
N GLU A 276 -6.90 -13.63 7.39
CA GLU A 276 -6.63 -14.76 8.30
C GLU A 276 -5.94 -15.95 7.62
N THR A 277 -6.20 -16.14 6.33
CA THR A 277 -5.65 -17.25 5.53
C THR A 277 -5.33 -16.77 4.13
N ALA A 278 -4.40 -17.48 3.47
CA ALA A 278 -4.02 -17.21 2.08
C ALA A 278 -5.22 -17.16 1.14
N GLU A 279 -6.18 -18.06 1.33
CA GLU A 279 -7.39 -18.16 0.53
C GLU A 279 -8.33 -16.97 0.75
N LYS A 280 -8.57 -16.58 2.02
CA LYS A 280 -9.39 -15.39 2.32
C LYS A 280 -8.76 -14.10 1.78
N GLY A 281 -7.44 -13.97 1.90
CA GLY A 281 -6.72 -12.83 1.33
C GLY A 281 -6.88 -12.76 -0.18
N LYS A 282 -6.73 -13.89 -0.89
CA LYS A 282 -6.94 -13.98 -2.34
C LYS A 282 -8.36 -13.61 -2.75
N HIS A 283 -9.37 -14.14 -2.07
CA HIS A 283 -10.77 -13.77 -2.34
C HIS A 283 -11.06 -12.31 -2.06
N THR A 284 -10.45 -11.73 -1.01
CA THR A 284 -10.53 -10.30 -0.73
C THR A 284 -9.93 -9.49 -1.89
N MET A 285 -8.72 -9.83 -2.33
CA MET A 285 -8.06 -9.21 -3.50
C MET A 285 -8.93 -9.30 -4.76
N GLU A 286 -9.39 -10.50 -5.10
CA GLU A 286 -10.26 -10.76 -6.26
C GLU A 286 -11.55 -9.91 -6.20
N SER A 287 -12.12 -9.74 -5.01
CA SER A 287 -13.29 -8.89 -4.81
C SER A 287 -12.98 -7.41 -5.03
N MET A 288 -11.81 -6.92 -4.59
CA MET A 288 -11.37 -5.53 -4.86
C MET A 288 -11.10 -5.30 -6.34
N VAL A 289 -10.44 -6.25 -7.02
CA VAL A 289 -10.19 -6.20 -8.47
C VAL A 289 -11.49 -6.09 -9.25
N ALA A 290 -12.53 -6.82 -8.83
CA ALA A 290 -13.85 -6.70 -9.42
C ALA A 290 -14.51 -5.35 -9.09
N HIS A 291 -14.59 -4.96 -7.82
CA HIS A 291 -15.51 -3.89 -7.42
C HIS A 291 -14.92 -2.48 -7.42
N GLU A 292 -13.61 -2.36 -7.21
CA GLU A 292 -12.96 -1.08 -6.88
C GLU A 292 -12.15 -0.50 -8.04
N LEU A 293 -11.64 -1.36 -8.92
CA LEU A 293 -10.74 -0.95 -10.00
C LEU A 293 -11.51 -0.41 -11.21
N HIS A 294 -11.34 0.88 -11.49
CA HIS A 294 -11.84 1.55 -12.69
C HIS A 294 -11.06 2.82 -12.99
N THR A 295 -10.78 3.07 -14.27
CA THR A 295 -10.05 4.29 -14.66
C THR A 295 -10.98 5.50 -14.72
N THR A 296 -10.41 6.67 -14.45
CA THR A 296 -11.04 7.99 -14.52
C THR A 296 -10.10 8.96 -15.25
N GLU A 297 -10.54 10.19 -15.49
CA GLU A 297 -9.63 11.24 -15.99
C GLU A 297 -8.46 11.47 -15.03
N THR A 298 -8.72 11.47 -13.72
CA THR A 298 -7.68 11.56 -12.68
C THR A 298 -6.66 10.43 -12.80
N SER A 299 -7.10 9.21 -13.15
CA SER A 299 -6.21 8.07 -13.35
C SER A 299 -5.17 8.30 -14.44
N ARG A 300 -5.57 8.92 -15.56
CA ARG A 300 -4.66 9.25 -16.68
C ARG A 300 -3.59 10.25 -16.26
N VAL A 301 -3.99 11.29 -15.52
CA VAL A 301 -3.05 12.30 -15.00
C VAL A 301 -2.03 11.66 -14.04
N VAL A 302 -2.49 10.78 -13.16
CA VAL A 302 -1.63 10.08 -12.21
C VAL A 302 -0.65 9.13 -12.92
N ALA A 303 -1.14 8.35 -13.89
CA ALA A 303 -0.29 7.47 -14.69
C ALA A 303 0.76 8.25 -15.48
N TYR A 304 0.38 9.37 -16.10
CA TYR A 304 1.31 10.27 -16.79
C TYR A 304 2.39 10.80 -15.83
N ASN A 305 1.99 11.33 -14.67
CA ASN A 305 2.93 11.86 -13.67
C ASN A 305 3.91 10.80 -13.16
N PHE A 306 3.47 9.55 -13.05
CA PHE A 306 4.34 8.44 -12.68
C PHE A 306 5.37 8.12 -13.75
N VAL A 307 4.96 8.01 -15.02
CA VAL A 307 5.91 7.75 -16.10
C VAL A 307 6.93 8.88 -16.20
N GLU A 308 6.49 10.14 -16.07
CA GLU A 308 7.39 11.30 -16.00
C GLU A 308 8.34 11.24 -14.79
N CYS A 309 7.83 10.86 -13.61
CA CYS A 309 8.65 10.74 -12.40
C CYS A 309 9.73 9.66 -12.56
N VAL A 310 9.39 8.48 -13.06
CA VAL A 310 10.34 7.36 -13.20
C VAL A 310 11.32 7.59 -14.35
N ALA A 311 10.89 8.25 -15.44
CA ALA A 311 11.77 8.59 -16.56
C ALA A 311 12.81 9.67 -16.21
N ASN A 312 12.54 10.48 -15.18
CA ASN A 312 13.40 11.57 -14.73
C ASN A 312 14.01 11.32 -13.33
N LEU A 313 14.23 10.05 -12.97
CA LEU A 313 14.95 9.70 -11.74
C LEU A 313 16.37 10.30 -11.74
N PRO A 314 16.92 10.65 -10.56
CA PRO A 314 18.28 11.14 -10.46
C PRO A 314 19.29 10.04 -10.82
N SER A 315 20.45 10.46 -11.34
CA SER A 315 21.61 9.58 -11.58
C SER A 315 21.94 8.75 -10.33
N PRO A 316 22.28 7.45 -10.47
CA PRO A 316 22.61 6.71 -11.71
C PRO A 316 21.42 6.06 -12.44
N PHE A 317 20.19 6.23 -11.95
CA PHE A 317 19.02 5.54 -12.50
C PHE A 317 18.52 6.20 -13.78
N ASN A 318 18.57 5.47 -14.90
CA ASN A 318 18.08 5.93 -16.20
C ASN A 318 17.13 4.89 -16.80
N VAL A 319 15.82 5.11 -16.66
CA VAL A 319 14.80 4.21 -17.21
C VAL A 319 14.03 4.95 -18.30
N SER A 320 14.11 4.47 -19.53
CA SER A 320 13.40 5.14 -20.63
C SER A 320 11.88 5.00 -20.50
N ARG A 321 11.12 6.05 -20.85
CA ARG A 321 9.65 6.03 -20.95
C ARG A 321 9.12 4.78 -21.68
N LYS A 322 9.71 4.44 -22.82
CA LYS A 322 9.29 3.28 -23.63
C LYS A 322 9.52 1.94 -22.93
N PHE A 323 10.52 1.83 -22.06
CA PHE A 323 10.73 0.64 -21.23
C PHE A 323 9.66 0.53 -20.13
N ILE A 324 9.30 1.65 -19.49
CA ILE A 324 8.22 1.73 -18.49
C ILE A 324 6.88 1.33 -19.13
N GLU A 325 6.57 1.87 -20.30
CA GLU A 325 5.34 1.56 -21.04
C GLU A 325 5.28 0.09 -21.49
N ALA A 326 6.40 -0.47 -21.96
CA ALA A 326 6.48 -1.89 -22.34
C ALA A 326 6.26 -2.80 -21.12
N GLY A 327 6.90 -2.50 -20.00
CA GLY A 327 6.72 -3.25 -18.75
C GLY A 327 5.31 -3.13 -18.17
N SER A 328 4.72 -1.94 -18.21
CA SER A 328 3.35 -1.71 -17.75
C SER A 328 2.35 -2.54 -18.55
N ARG A 329 2.52 -2.59 -19.89
CA ARG A 329 1.68 -3.40 -20.78
C ARG A 329 1.91 -4.90 -20.60
N TRP A 330 3.16 -5.31 -20.35
CA TRP A 330 3.51 -6.70 -20.07
C TRP A 330 2.81 -7.22 -18.80
N ILE A 331 2.84 -6.41 -17.74
CA ILE A 331 2.35 -6.79 -16.42
C ILE A 331 0.83 -6.66 -16.30
N ASN A 332 0.25 -5.56 -16.80
CA ASN A 332 -1.17 -5.25 -16.60
C ASN A 332 -2.06 -5.53 -17.82
N GLY A 333 -1.46 -5.87 -18.96
CA GLY A 333 -2.18 -6.02 -20.22
C GLY A 333 -2.44 -4.68 -20.94
N ASN A 334 -2.91 -4.78 -22.18
CA ASN A 334 -3.08 -3.60 -23.03
C ASN A 334 -4.30 -2.76 -22.69
N GLU A 335 -5.38 -3.36 -22.18
CA GLU A 335 -6.66 -2.72 -21.93
C GLU A 335 -6.54 -1.53 -20.98
N ILE A 336 -6.06 -1.74 -19.76
CA ILE A 336 -5.83 -0.65 -18.80
C ILE A 336 -4.79 0.35 -19.29
N CYS A 337 -3.74 -0.12 -19.97
CA CYS A 337 -2.71 0.78 -20.47
C CYS A 337 -3.24 1.71 -21.57
N ASP A 338 -4.19 1.24 -22.38
CA ASP A 338 -4.91 2.08 -23.34
C ASP A 338 -5.88 3.03 -22.62
N GLU A 339 -6.61 2.57 -21.59
CA GLU A 339 -7.48 3.44 -20.77
C GLU A 339 -6.72 4.58 -20.07
N LEU A 340 -5.46 4.33 -19.67
CA LEU A 340 -4.55 5.28 -19.03
C LEU A 340 -3.73 6.14 -20.01
N ASP A 341 -3.97 6.03 -21.33
CA ASP A 341 -3.24 6.73 -22.39
C ASP A 341 -1.71 6.47 -22.38
N LEU A 342 -1.28 5.28 -21.97
CA LEU A 342 0.13 4.87 -22.04
C LEU A 342 0.54 4.60 -23.49
N GLY A 343 1.76 4.99 -23.85
CA GLY A 343 2.31 4.74 -25.19
C GLY A 343 2.38 3.27 -25.57
N ARG A 344 2.44 2.99 -26.87
CA ARG A 344 2.69 1.65 -27.44
C ARG A 344 4.11 1.62 -28.00
N PRO A 345 5.10 1.18 -27.21
CA PRO A 345 6.48 1.18 -27.64
C PRO A 345 6.72 0.12 -28.74
N GLY A 346 7.80 0.31 -29.51
CA GLY A 346 8.19 -0.66 -30.55
C GLY A 346 8.66 -1.99 -29.98
N PHE A 347 8.67 -3.02 -30.83
CA PHE A 347 9.02 -4.41 -30.46
C PHE A 347 10.33 -4.55 -29.66
N LEU A 348 11.34 -3.73 -29.96
CA LEU A 348 12.62 -3.75 -29.24
C LEU A 348 12.46 -3.57 -27.72
N TYR A 349 11.54 -2.71 -27.25
CA TYR A 349 11.35 -2.47 -25.82
C TYR A 349 10.67 -3.66 -25.13
N TYR A 350 9.78 -4.37 -25.83
CA TYR A 350 9.22 -5.62 -25.33
C TYR A 350 10.30 -6.71 -25.24
N LEU A 351 11.21 -6.78 -26.22
CA LEU A 351 12.35 -7.70 -26.17
C LEU A 351 13.28 -7.37 -24.99
N MET A 352 13.58 -6.09 -24.76
CA MET A 352 14.37 -5.65 -23.61
C MET A 352 13.70 -6.00 -22.28
N PHE A 353 12.39 -5.76 -22.15
CA PHE A 353 11.65 -6.10 -20.94
C PHE A 353 11.57 -7.62 -20.72
N ALA A 354 11.38 -8.41 -21.78
CA ALA A 354 11.44 -9.87 -21.71
C ALA A 354 12.82 -10.36 -21.23
N GLY A 355 13.91 -9.80 -21.77
CA GLY A 355 15.27 -10.08 -21.30
C GLY A 355 15.49 -9.71 -19.83
N PHE A 356 14.92 -8.60 -19.39
CA PHE A 356 14.91 -8.19 -17.98
C PHE A 356 14.13 -9.17 -17.09
N CYS A 357 12.97 -9.68 -17.54
CA CYS A 357 12.24 -10.73 -16.83
C CYS A 357 13.05 -12.02 -16.70
N VAL A 358 13.78 -12.43 -17.75
CA VAL A 358 14.67 -13.61 -17.70
C VAL A 358 15.80 -13.40 -16.70
N LEU A 359 16.40 -12.21 -16.66
CA LEU A 359 17.42 -11.86 -15.66
C LEU A 359 16.86 -11.98 -14.24
N ILE A 360 15.68 -11.39 -13.98
CA ILE A 360 15.01 -11.47 -12.67
C ILE A 360 14.75 -12.91 -12.25
N LEU A 361 14.21 -13.73 -13.17
CA LEU A 361 13.95 -15.14 -12.90
C LEU A 361 15.24 -15.91 -12.57
N GLY A 362 16.31 -15.65 -13.33
CA GLY A 362 17.62 -16.23 -13.07
C GLY A 362 18.19 -15.84 -11.71
N LEU A 363 18.07 -14.57 -11.30
CA LEU A 363 18.49 -14.11 -9.98
C LEU A 363 17.69 -14.76 -8.84
N ALA A 364 16.37 -14.84 -8.98
CA ALA A 364 15.51 -15.50 -8.00
C ALA A 364 15.84 -16.99 -7.87
N TRP A 365 16.10 -17.67 -9.00
CA TRP A 365 16.51 -19.07 -9.02
C TRP A 365 17.91 -19.28 -8.38
N LEU A 366 18.86 -18.39 -8.65
CA LEU A 366 20.19 -18.43 -8.02
C LEU A 366 20.12 -18.25 -6.51
N GLN A 367 19.30 -17.31 -6.02
CA GLN A 367 19.06 -17.14 -4.58
C GLN A 367 18.46 -18.41 -3.98
N TRP A 368 17.44 -18.99 -4.63
CA TRP A 368 16.81 -20.22 -4.14
C TRP A 368 17.78 -21.42 -4.09
N MET A 369 18.68 -21.53 -5.07
CA MET A 369 19.65 -22.63 -5.13
C MET A 369 20.83 -22.49 -4.17
N ILE A 370 21.18 -21.27 -3.78
CA ILE A 370 22.39 -21.00 -3.00
C ILE A 370 21.96 -20.30 -1.69
N PRO A 371 21.69 -21.07 -0.61
CA PRO A 371 21.24 -20.49 0.66
C PRO A 371 22.16 -19.40 1.23
N MET A 372 23.48 -19.53 1.03
CA MET A 372 24.43 -18.48 1.42
C MET A 372 24.24 -17.18 0.63
N LEU A 373 23.88 -17.26 -0.65
CA LEU A 373 23.58 -16.08 -1.48
C LEU A 373 22.24 -15.46 -1.07
N ASP A 374 21.23 -16.27 -0.77
CA ASP A 374 19.94 -15.81 -0.23
C ASP A 374 20.15 -15.04 1.09
N GLU A 375 20.87 -15.64 2.05
CA GLU A 375 21.21 -14.96 3.30
C GLU A 375 22.03 -13.70 3.11
N PHE A 376 23.00 -13.72 2.19
CA PHE A 376 23.81 -12.54 1.88
C PHE A 376 22.96 -11.43 1.27
N MET A 377 22.10 -11.74 0.30
CA MET A 377 21.23 -10.76 -0.35
C MET A 377 20.20 -10.18 0.62
N ILE A 378 19.66 -11.01 1.52
CA ILE A 378 18.83 -10.55 2.63
C ILE A 378 19.66 -9.59 3.49
N LYS A 379 20.81 -10.00 4.03
CA LYS A 379 21.67 -9.15 4.88
C LYS A 379 22.11 -7.84 4.22
N VAL A 380 22.40 -7.82 2.93
CA VAL A 380 22.76 -6.61 2.16
C VAL A 380 21.55 -5.69 1.97
N GLY A 381 20.37 -6.26 1.67
CA GLY A 381 19.11 -5.54 1.61
C GLY A 381 18.74 -4.91 2.96
N LEU A 382 19.12 -5.55 4.06
CA LEU A 382 18.98 -5.01 5.40
C LEU A 382 19.97 -3.87 5.68
N THR A 383 21.24 -4.02 5.32
CA THR A 383 22.32 -3.09 5.73
C THR A 383 22.48 -1.85 4.84
N SER A 384 21.97 -1.85 3.61
CA SER A 384 22.17 -0.74 2.65
C SER A 384 21.26 0.48 2.86
N THR A 385 20.44 0.52 3.92
CA THR A 385 19.51 1.63 4.20
C THR A 385 20.09 2.79 5.03
N ALA A 386 21.42 2.88 5.15
CA ALA A 386 22.10 3.99 5.82
C ALA A 386 22.52 5.13 4.87
N LEU A 387 21.90 5.25 3.68
CA LEU A 387 22.20 6.29 2.69
C LEU A 387 21.04 7.28 2.50
#